data_AF-A0A553JX18-F1
#
_entry.id   AF-A0A553JX18-F1
#
_cell.length_a   1.000
_cell.length_b   1.000
_cell.length_c   1.000
_cell.angle_alpha   90.00
_cell.angle_beta   90.00
_cell.angle_gamma   90.00
#
_symmetry.space_group_name_H-M   'P 1'
#
loop_
_entity.id
_entity.type
_entity.pdbx_description
1 polymer ?
#
loop_
_entity_poly.entity_id
_entity_poly.type
_entity_poly.pdbx_seq_one_letter_code
_entity_poly.pdbx_strand_id
1 'polypeptide(L)'
;MGEKLGGIARTLLVSLALVLGSSVLVPIDAHAAPTVDATKADAVRAAYREYTKLAQTPVGWTGSVASCTTGTVSAAYQSAILRRVNLVRGLAGLEPVQFSTSYSASAQAAALIMAANDRLDHYPQAEARCYSEEGATAAGKSNLAISWGLEALDVVPDPIWLYMDDYGYNNTAVGHRWWILRPETTTMGSGSTNNTNALWVIDESPRATAPQLTTWPVAGYFPSEWVPTSRRWSIHATGSARLSAATVKVTGPTGELATRVIYGAADRLVWEMPDLPEVEGQGSVRYSVTVSGITGEGAPSTHAYSVDVIDGSWVDVYTTPGEHRVNGRDWRTTCEPYSSTQRCRTEILATQIALVNGRYVQQTGWVFNNLTYLPSPRSIWKDNPLGGYAQAGYDKQWTSDGRAWRTECDTATSGRNGCRAYIRATVIEVNPAGGYRSVTKWLFNNIVRFG
;
A
#
# COMPACT_ATOMS: atom_id res chain seq x y z
N MET A 1 -55.49 -10.18 -43.37
CA MET A 1 -56.42 -9.05 -43.25
C MET A 1 -55.67 -7.97 -42.50
N GLY A 2 -55.10 -6.93 -43.10
CA GLY A 2 -55.65 -6.01 -44.10
C GLY A 2 -55.84 -4.67 -43.40
N GLU A 3 -54.97 -3.70 -43.72
CA GLU A 3 -55.12 -2.22 -43.77
C GLU A 3 -55.91 -1.47 -42.66
N LYS A 4 -55.68 -0.22 -42.24
CA LYS A 4 -54.81 0.91 -42.62
C LYS A 4 -54.95 2.02 -41.54
N LEU A 5 -53.87 2.78 -41.36
CA LEU A 5 -53.74 4.24 -41.20
C LEU A 5 -54.62 5.06 -40.23
N GLY A 6 -53.95 5.86 -39.41
CA GLY A 6 -54.50 7.06 -38.77
C GLY A 6 -53.46 7.77 -37.90
N GLY A 7 -52.59 8.58 -38.52
CA GLY A 7 -51.53 9.32 -37.82
C GLY A 7 -52.05 10.56 -37.10
N ILE A 8 -51.37 10.94 -36.02
CA ILE A 8 -51.28 12.33 -35.55
C ILE A 8 -49.84 12.55 -35.08
N ALA A 9 -49.16 13.46 -35.76
CA ALA A 9 -47.84 13.96 -35.43
C ALA A 9 -47.88 14.72 -34.09
N ARG A 10 -47.01 14.35 -33.15
CA ARG A 10 -46.60 15.21 -32.04
C ARG A 10 -45.12 15.53 -32.20
N THR A 11 -44.85 16.77 -32.56
CA THR A 11 -43.54 17.42 -32.50
C THR A 11 -43.02 17.35 -31.08
N LEU A 12 -42.04 16.48 -30.80
CA LEU A 12 -41.20 16.58 -29.61
C LEU A 12 -39.98 17.41 -29.98
N LEU A 13 -39.93 18.63 -29.46
CA LEU A 13 -38.69 19.40 -29.33
C LEU A 13 -37.72 18.61 -28.45
N VAL A 14 -36.66 18.08 -29.05
CA VAL A 14 -35.51 17.55 -28.32
C VAL A 14 -34.67 18.76 -27.90
N SER A 15 -34.90 19.23 -26.67
CA SER A 15 -33.98 20.14 -25.99
C SER A 15 -32.70 19.37 -25.70
N LEU A 16 -31.65 19.61 -26.47
CA LEU A 16 -30.30 19.11 -26.21
C LEU A 16 -29.75 19.85 -24.98
N ALA A 17 -30.05 19.34 -23.78
CA ALA A 17 -29.39 19.78 -22.56
C ALA A 17 -27.97 19.24 -22.58
N LEU A 18 -27.02 20.12 -22.88
CA LEU A 18 -25.59 19.87 -22.71
C LEU A 18 -25.34 19.65 -21.21
N VAL A 19 -25.29 18.40 -20.77
CA VAL A 19 -24.82 18.06 -19.42
C VAL A 19 -23.31 18.32 -19.43
N LEU A 20 -22.93 19.55 -19.10
CA LEU A 20 -21.60 19.83 -18.59
C LEU A 20 -21.45 18.97 -17.34
N GLY A 21 -20.73 17.86 -17.47
CA GLY A 21 -20.33 17.03 -16.36
C GLY A 21 -19.43 17.87 -15.46
N SER A 22 -20.03 18.59 -14.52
CA SER A 22 -19.31 19.14 -13.38
C SER A 22 -18.65 17.94 -12.70
N SER A 23 -17.33 17.82 -12.88
CA SER A 23 -16.50 16.98 -12.04
C SER A 23 -16.67 17.52 -10.63
N VAL A 24 -17.65 16.99 -9.89
CA VAL A 24 -17.71 17.19 -8.45
C VAL A 24 -16.45 16.53 -7.93
N LEU A 25 -15.42 17.34 -7.71
CA LEU A 25 -14.33 17.03 -6.80
C LEU A 25 -15.02 16.76 -5.48
N VAL A 26 -15.29 15.49 -5.19
CA VAL A 26 -15.61 15.07 -3.83
C VAL A 26 -14.39 15.50 -3.01
N PRO A 27 -14.53 16.43 -2.05
CA PRO A 27 -13.43 16.72 -1.14
C PRO A 27 -13.08 15.39 -0.46
N ILE A 28 -11.89 14.88 -0.73
CA ILE A 28 -11.34 13.79 0.06
C ILE A 28 -11.20 14.40 1.45
N ASP A 29 -12.03 13.94 2.40
CA ASP A 29 -11.91 14.35 3.79
C ASP A 29 -10.50 14.04 4.27
N ALA A 30 -9.67 15.08 4.39
CA ALA A 30 -8.29 15.00 4.87
C ALA A 30 -8.21 14.62 6.36
N HIS A 31 -9.35 14.31 6.99
CA HIS A 31 -9.49 14.02 8.42
C HIS A 31 -9.50 12.52 8.77
N ALA A 32 -9.69 11.62 7.82
CA ALA A 32 -9.69 10.18 8.08
C ALA A 32 -8.72 9.46 7.16
N ALA A 33 -7.46 9.33 7.58
CA ALA A 33 -6.63 8.28 7.01
C ALA A 33 -7.08 6.91 7.58
N PRO A 34 -7.00 5.83 6.80
CA PRO A 34 -7.62 4.56 7.18
C PRO A 34 -6.89 3.92 8.36
N THR A 35 -7.63 3.49 9.38
CA THR A 35 -7.16 2.47 10.32
C THR A 35 -6.74 1.25 9.51
N VAL A 36 -5.45 0.87 9.57
CA VAL A 36 -4.96 -0.32 8.87
C VAL A 36 -5.12 -1.51 9.80
N ASP A 37 -6.03 -2.43 9.44
CA ASP A 37 -6.23 -3.66 10.20
C ASP A 37 -5.04 -4.59 10.01
N ALA A 38 -4.03 -4.46 10.88
CA ALA A 38 -2.82 -5.29 10.86
C ALA A 38 -3.12 -6.79 11.08
N THR A 39 -4.34 -7.18 11.49
CA THR A 39 -4.72 -8.60 11.58
C THR A 39 -5.08 -9.22 10.22
N LYS A 40 -5.12 -8.42 9.15
CA LYS A 40 -5.46 -8.86 7.79
C LYS A 40 -4.36 -8.51 6.80
N ALA A 41 -3.71 -9.52 6.24
CA ALA A 41 -2.64 -9.36 5.24
C ALA A 41 -3.08 -8.48 4.04
N ASP A 42 -4.31 -8.65 3.57
CA ASP A 42 -4.82 -7.87 2.44
C ASP A 42 -5.01 -6.38 2.76
N ALA A 43 -5.35 -6.04 4.01
CA ALA A 43 -5.44 -4.66 4.46
C ALA A 43 -4.04 -4.01 4.51
N VAL A 44 -3.04 -4.75 5.00
CA VAL A 44 -1.63 -4.29 5.05
C VAL A 44 -1.06 -4.12 3.64
N ARG A 45 -1.28 -5.07 2.73
CA ARG A 45 -0.89 -4.94 1.31
C ARG A 45 -1.59 -3.77 0.62
N ALA A 46 -2.86 -3.52 0.93
CA ALA A 46 -3.58 -2.35 0.41
C ALA A 46 -2.96 -1.04 0.90
N ALA A 47 -2.63 -0.94 2.19
CA ALA A 47 -1.94 0.21 2.76
C ALA A 47 -0.56 0.44 2.12
N TYR A 48 0.22 -0.63 1.93
CA TYR A 48 1.53 -0.56 1.27
C TYR A 48 1.44 -0.09 -0.19
N ARG A 49 0.48 -0.62 -0.96
CA ARG A 49 0.24 -0.17 -2.35
C ARG A 49 -0.17 1.30 -2.40
N GLU A 50 -1.05 1.74 -1.50
CA GLU A 50 -1.44 3.15 -1.40
C GLU A 50 -0.23 4.03 -1.10
N TYR A 51 0.57 3.65 -0.10
CA TYR A 51 1.79 4.36 0.26
C TYR A 51 2.76 4.49 -0.93
N THR A 52 3.02 3.40 -1.62
CA THR A 52 3.96 3.37 -2.77
C THR A 52 3.49 4.27 -3.90
N LYS A 53 2.18 4.30 -4.18
CA LYS A 53 1.58 5.23 -5.14
C LYS A 53 1.77 6.69 -4.70
N LEU A 54 1.57 6.98 -3.41
CA LEU A 54 1.74 8.33 -2.86
C LEU A 54 3.20 8.78 -2.88
N ALA A 55 4.15 7.87 -2.64
CA ALA A 55 5.59 8.15 -2.68
C ALA A 55 6.07 8.61 -4.07
N GLN A 56 5.35 8.27 -5.14
CA GLN A 56 5.65 8.71 -6.51
C GLN A 56 5.08 10.09 -6.87
N THR A 57 4.40 10.77 -5.94
CA THR A 57 3.83 12.10 -6.21
C THR A 57 4.94 13.13 -6.41
N PRO A 58 5.02 13.85 -7.55
CA PRO A 58 6.08 14.84 -7.76
C PRO A 58 6.06 15.95 -6.71
N VAL A 59 7.25 16.33 -6.21
CA VAL A 59 7.39 17.36 -5.17
C VAL A 59 6.77 18.69 -5.62
N GLY A 60 7.11 19.14 -6.84
CA GLY A 60 6.62 20.41 -7.39
C GLY A 60 7.08 21.62 -6.58
N TRP A 61 8.32 21.60 -6.07
CA TRP A 61 8.89 22.71 -5.30
C TRP A 61 9.16 23.92 -6.21
N THR A 62 8.65 25.10 -5.81
CA THR A 62 8.75 26.35 -6.58
C THR A 62 9.85 27.29 -6.11
N GLY A 63 10.61 26.89 -5.08
CA GLY A 63 11.67 27.71 -4.49
C GLY A 63 13.00 27.65 -5.22
N SER A 64 14.01 28.30 -4.65
CA SER A 64 15.35 28.41 -5.21
C SER A 64 16.40 28.60 -4.11
N VAL A 65 17.39 27.72 -4.10
CA VAL A 65 18.59 27.85 -3.25
C VAL A 65 19.45 29.05 -3.68
N ALA A 66 19.49 29.37 -4.98
CA ALA A 66 20.33 30.43 -5.51
C ALA A 66 19.91 31.81 -5.01
N SER A 67 18.60 32.07 -4.98
CA SER A 67 18.00 33.34 -4.55
C SER A 67 17.42 33.29 -3.13
N CYS A 68 17.62 32.19 -2.39
CA CYS A 68 17.01 31.95 -1.08
C CYS A 68 15.49 32.16 -1.08
N THR A 69 14.83 31.73 -2.14
CA THR A 69 13.37 31.79 -2.26
C THR A 69 12.78 30.51 -1.68
N THR A 70 12.04 30.60 -0.58
CA THR A 70 11.45 29.45 0.13
C THR A 70 10.54 28.61 -0.78
N GLY A 71 9.69 29.27 -1.57
CA GLY A 71 8.71 28.61 -2.43
C GLY A 71 7.74 27.72 -1.64
N THR A 72 7.06 26.84 -2.35
CA THR A 72 6.12 25.85 -1.80
C THR A 72 6.22 24.55 -2.59
N VAL A 73 5.79 23.44 -2.01
CA VAL A 73 5.51 22.20 -2.75
C VAL A 73 4.11 22.23 -3.38
N SER A 74 3.81 21.26 -4.24
CA SER A 74 2.46 21.09 -4.77
C SER A 74 1.47 20.63 -3.67
N ALA A 75 0.20 21.05 -3.77
CA ALA A 75 -0.84 20.61 -2.83
C ALA A 75 -1.03 19.07 -2.83
N ALA A 76 -0.86 18.45 -4.00
CA ALA A 76 -0.90 17.00 -4.14
C ALA A 76 0.23 16.33 -3.34
N TYR A 77 1.45 16.85 -3.41
CA TYR A 77 2.58 16.34 -2.64
C TYR A 77 2.40 16.53 -1.14
N GLN A 78 1.91 17.71 -0.70
CA GLN A 78 1.63 17.96 0.71
C GLN A 78 0.61 16.96 1.27
N SER A 79 -0.47 16.71 0.52
CA SER A 79 -1.47 15.70 0.86
C SER A 79 -0.88 14.28 0.86
N ALA A 80 0.02 13.97 -0.08
CA ALA A 80 0.68 12.67 -0.16
C ALA A 80 1.63 12.41 1.02
N ILE A 81 2.37 13.41 1.51
CA ILE A 81 3.18 13.29 2.73
C ILE A 81 2.27 13.04 3.94
N LEU A 82 1.19 13.82 4.10
CA LEU A 82 0.23 13.64 5.19
C LEU A 82 -0.37 12.23 5.21
N ARG A 83 -0.86 11.74 4.05
CA ARG A 83 -1.40 10.38 3.96
C ARG A 83 -0.35 9.31 4.24
N ARG A 84 0.90 9.48 3.80
CA ARG A 84 1.98 8.54 4.13
C ARG A 84 2.27 8.48 5.63
N VAL A 85 2.35 9.64 6.31
CA VAL A 85 2.48 9.71 7.77
C VAL A 85 1.32 8.98 8.44
N ASN A 86 0.09 9.22 7.99
CA ASN A 86 -1.06 8.60 8.61
C ASN A 86 -1.24 7.11 8.27
N LEU A 87 -0.72 6.61 7.15
CA LEU A 87 -0.69 5.17 6.85
C LEU A 87 0.26 4.42 7.80
N VAL A 88 1.45 4.97 8.06
CA VAL A 88 2.39 4.34 9.01
C VAL A 88 1.87 4.41 10.45
N ARG A 89 1.23 5.53 10.83
CA ARG A 89 0.56 5.68 12.12
C ARG A 89 -0.64 4.74 12.26
N GLY A 90 -1.48 4.64 11.22
CA GLY A 90 -2.64 3.77 11.18
C GLY A 90 -2.28 2.30 11.26
N LEU A 91 -1.16 1.87 10.66
CA LEU A 91 -0.61 0.52 10.83
C LEU A 91 -0.17 0.26 12.28
N ALA A 92 0.36 1.27 12.97
CA ALA A 92 0.68 1.21 14.39
C ALA A 92 -0.53 1.36 15.32
N GLY A 93 -1.75 1.41 14.78
CA GLY A 93 -2.97 1.57 15.57
C GLY A 93 -3.13 2.95 16.21
N LEU A 94 -2.48 3.97 15.65
CA LEU A 94 -2.53 5.35 16.14
C LEU A 94 -3.53 6.18 15.35
N GLU A 95 -4.14 7.15 16.03
CA GLU A 95 -5.00 8.15 15.40
C GLU A 95 -4.22 8.99 14.37
N PRO A 96 -4.89 9.42 13.28
CA PRO A 96 -4.28 10.25 12.27
C PRO A 96 -3.93 11.64 12.83
N VAL A 97 -2.87 12.23 12.31
CA VAL A 97 -2.55 13.65 12.51
C VAL A 97 -3.14 14.50 11.39
N GLN A 98 -3.18 15.81 11.62
CA GLN A 98 -3.41 16.81 10.59
C GLN A 98 -2.16 17.65 10.38
N PHE A 99 -2.01 18.21 9.17
CA PHE A 99 -0.98 19.20 8.92
C PHE A 99 -1.47 20.62 9.15
N SER A 100 -0.80 21.31 10.07
CA SER A 100 -0.95 22.75 10.25
C SER A 100 -0.31 23.49 9.08
N THR A 101 -1.02 24.49 8.55
CA THR A 101 -0.51 25.36 7.49
C THR A 101 0.67 26.19 7.96
N SER A 102 0.66 26.66 9.22
CA SER A 102 1.78 27.42 9.80
C SER A 102 3.00 26.53 10.01
N TYR A 103 2.84 25.34 10.59
CA TYR A 103 3.96 24.42 10.77
C TYR A 103 4.55 23.97 9.44
N SER A 104 3.71 23.79 8.41
CA SER A 104 4.17 23.45 7.06
C SER A 104 4.95 24.59 6.41
N ALA A 105 4.51 25.85 6.57
CA ALA A 105 5.24 27.01 6.07
C ALA A 105 6.61 27.16 6.73
N SER A 106 6.69 27.03 8.06
CA SER A 106 7.96 27.09 8.79
C SER A 106 8.88 25.91 8.44
N ALA A 107 8.31 24.70 8.30
CA ALA A 107 9.06 23.52 7.84
C ALA A 107 9.61 23.70 6.41
N GLN A 108 8.92 24.43 5.53
CA GLN A 108 9.42 24.75 4.19
C GLN A 108 10.65 25.67 4.25
N ALA A 109 10.67 26.63 5.17
CA ALA A 109 11.85 27.46 5.42
C ALA A 109 13.03 26.63 5.97
N ALA A 110 12.77 25.69 6.89
CA ALA A 110 13.80 24.76 7.38
C ALA A 110 14.38 23.89 6.26
N ALA A 111 13.53 23.33 5.40
CA ALA A 111 13.97 22.51 4.27
C ALA A 111 14.87 23.30 3.31
N LEU A 112 14.57 24.58 3.05
CA LEU A 112 15.43 25.46 2.26
C LEU A 112 16.80 25.66 2.93
N ILE A 113 16.86 25.89 4.25
CA ILE A 113 18.13 26.00 4.97
C ILE A 113 18.97 24.73 4.78
N MET A 114 18.38 23.55 4.96
CA MET A 114 19.10 22.28 4.78
C MET A 114 19.63 22.13 3.34
N ALA A 115 18.78 22.43 2.34
CA ALA A 115 19.15 22.32 0.93
C ALA A 115 20.25 23.32 0.54
N ALA A 116 20.20 24.54 1.07
CA ALA A 116 21.17 25.58 0.74
C ALA A 116 22.57 25.31 1.31
N ASN A 117 22.67 24.48 2.35
CA ASN A 117 23.91 24.16 3.05
C ASN A 117 24.35 22.70 2.86
N ASP A 118 23.59 21.90 2.10
CA ASP A 118 23.83 20.46 1.84
C ASP A 118 24.13 19.67 3.13
N ARG A 119 23.40 19.98 4.20
CA ARG A 119 23.60 19.36 5.53
C ARG A 119 22.31 19.38 6.34
N LEU A 120 22.19 18.42 7.25
CA LEU A 120 21.13 18.40 8.27
C LEU A 120 21.65 19.05 9.55
N ASP A 121 20.90 20.03 10.06
CA ASP A 121 21.28 20.80 11.24
C ASP A 121 20.01 21.21 12.01
N HIS A 122 19.82 20.71 13.22
CA HIS A 122 18.68 21.10 14.07
C HIS A 122 18.87 22.47 14.71
N TYR A 123 20.07 23.05 14.65
CA TYR A 123 20.39 24.35 15.25
C TYR A 123 21.15 25.26 14.27
N PRO A 124 20.56 25.58 13.08
CA PRO A 124 21.21 26.47 12.13
C PRO A 124 21.55 27.81 12.79
N GLN A 125 22.79 28.25 12.61
CA GLN A 125 23.25 29.56 13.06
C GLN A 125 22.95 30.63 12.00
N ALA A 126 22.98 31.91 12.38
CA ALA A 126 22.62 33.04 11.52
C ALA A 126 23.49 33.14 10.24
N GLU A 127 24.68 32.54 10.24
CA GLU A 127 25.60 32.49 9.11
C GLU A 127 25.24 31.42 8.08
N ALA A 128 24.28 30.53 8.37
CA ALA A 128 23.84 29.50 7.43
C ALA A 128 23.26 30.15 6.17
N ARG A 129 23.52 29.56 5.00
CA ARG A 129 22.95 30.06 3.76
C ARG A 129 21.42 29.94 3.78
N CYS A 130 20.73 30.96 3.28
CA CYS A 130 19.27 31.07 3.31
C CYS A 130 18.65 30.96 4.71
N TYR A 131 19.41 31.34 5.74
CA TYR A 131 18.92 31.41 7.11
C TYR A 131 17.68 32.28 7.24
N SER A 132 16.74 31.80 8.04
CA SER A 132 15.66 32.58 8.63
C SER A 132 15.44 32.08 10.05
N GLU A 133 15.06 32.98 10.96
CA GLU A 133 14.76 32.62 12.35
C GLU A 133 13.61 31.59 12.44
N GLU A 134 12.60 31.76 11.59
CA GLU A 134 11.49 30.80 11.45
C GLU A 134 11.97 29.42 11.00
N GLY A 135 12.82 29.36 9.97
CA GLY A 135 13.38 28.10 9.48
C GLY A 135 14.30 27.42 10.50
N ALA A 136 15.09 28.18 11.25
CA ALA A 136 15.94 27.64 12.32
C ALA A 136 15.09 27.08 13.47
N THR A 137 14.03 27.78 13.86
CA THR A 137 13.06 27.29 14.86
C THR A 137 12.39 26.00 14.38
N ALA A 138 11.95 25.96 13.13
CA ALA A 138 11.34 24.79 12.54
C ALA A 138 12.32 23.61 12.46
N ALA A 139 13.60 23.85 12.15
CA ALA A 139 14.63 22.82 12.13
C ALA A 139 14.78 22.12 13.49
N GLY A 140 14.76 22.89 14.59
CA GLY A 140 14.80 22.35 15.95
C GLY A 140 13.53 21.61 16.40
N LYS A 141 12.41 21.77 15.66
CA LYS A 141 11.11 21.12 15.94
C LYS A 141 10.73 20.02 14.96
N SER A 142 11.60 19.73 14.00
CA SER A 142 11.32 18.82 12.89
C SER A 142 12.22 17.60 12.92
N ASN A 143 11.70 16.48 12.42
CA ASN A 143 12.53 15.47 11.78
C ASN A 143 13.11 16.07 10.49
N LEU A 144 14.39 15.82 10.20
CA LEU A 144 15.07 16.40 9.03
C LEU A 144 15.66 15.29 8.17
N ALA A 145 15.42 15.34 6.86
CA ALA A 145 15.95 14.38 5.90
C ALA A 145 16.57 15.09 4.70
N ILE A 146 17.62 14.47 4.15
CA ILE A 146 18.27 14.86 2.90
C ILE A 146 18.53 13.59 2.09
N SER A 147 18.31 13.68 0.79
CA SER A 147 18.52 12.59 -0.16
C SER A 147 19.61 12.96 -1.14
N TRP A 148 20.86 12.64 -0.78
CA TRP A 148 22.02 12.91 -1.62
C TRP A 148 21.98 12.11 -2.92
N GLY A 149 22.39 12.73 -4.03
CA GLY A 149 22.58 12.06 -5.32
C GLY A 149 21.30 11.68 -6.07
N LEU A 150 20.11 12.00 -5.54
CA LEU A 150 18.84 11.73 -6.23
C LEU A 150 18.47 12.79 -7.29
N GLU A 151 19.11 13.95 -7.25
CA GLU A 151 18.86 15.08 -8.17
C GLU A 151 19.03 14.69 -9.65
N ALA A 152 19.88 13.70 -9.93
CA ALA A 152 20.18 13.21 -11.27
C ALA A 152 19.34 12.00 -11.70
N LEU A 153 18.50 11.43 -10.82
CA LEU A 153 17.87 10.12 -11.02
C LEU A 153 16.37 10.18 -11.36
N ASP A 154 15.76 11.37 -11.45
CA ASP A 154 14.30 11.55 -11.63
C ASP A 154 13.47 10.71 -10.63
N VAL A 155 13.99 10.56 -9.41
CA VAL A 155 13.34 9.83 -8.31
C VAL A 155 12.78 10.83 -7.31
N VAL A 156 11.53 10.63 -6.91
CA VAL A 156 10.91 11.39 -5.82
C VAL A 156 11.46 10.90 -4.48
N PRO A 157 12.06 11.76 -3.63
CA PRO A 157 12.51 11.37 -2.31
C PRO A 157 11.37 10.84 -1.43
N ASP A 158 11.65 9.82 -0.61
CA ASP A 158 10.71 9.30 0.38
C ASP A 158 11.16 9.60 1.82
N PRO A 159 10.96 10.85 2.31
CA PRO A 159 11.42 11.22 3.63
C PRO A 159 10.71 10.45 4.74
N ILE A 160 9.45 10.03 4.54
CA ILE A 160 8.71 9.28 5.55
C ILE A 160 9.34 7.89 5.74
N TRP A 161 9.70 7.21 4.66
CA TRP A 161 10.46 5.97 4.77
C TRP A 161 11.82 6.19 5.43
N LEU A 162 12.58 7.23 5.06
CA LEU A 162 13.88 7.53 5.69
C LEU A 162 13.75 7.72 7.21
N TYR A 163 12.73 8.43 7.67
CA TYR A 163 12.44 8.59 9.10
C TYR A 163 12.03 7.29 9.77
N MET A 164 11.22 6.46 9.11
CA MET A 164 10.75 5.21 9.69
C MET A 164 11.82 4.11 9.68
N ASP A 165 12.70 4.08 8.68
CA ASP A 165 13.87 3.19 8.66
C ASP A 165 14.92 3.63 9.68
N ASP A 166 15.12 4.95 9.80
CA ASP A 166 16.01 5.58 10.77
C ASP A 166 17.45 5.08 10.60
N TYR A 167 17.91 4.88 9.36
CA TYR A 167 19.26 4.40 9.04
C TYR A 167 20.35 5.39 9.48
N GLY A 168 21.57 4.90 9.73
CA GLY A 168 22.74 5.72 10.06
C GLY A 168 23.14 5.64 11.53
N TYR A 169 24.42 5.91 11.83
CA TYR A 169 25.01 5.70 13.16
C TYR A 169 24.42 6.62 14.24
N ASN A 170 24.08 7.87 13.89
CA ASN A 170 23.51 8.83 14.84
C ASN A 170 22.02 8.58 15.15
N ASN A 171 21.41 7.59 14.50
CA ASN A 171 19.98 7.26 14.61
C ASN A 171 19.71 5.96 15.39
N THR A 172 20.65 5.50 16.24
CA THR A 172 20.45 4.33 17.12
C THR A 172 19.25 4.47 18.03
N ALA A 173 18.96 5.71 18.40
CA ALA A 173 17.78 6.13 19.15
C ALA A 173 16.47 6.07 18.34
N VAL A 174 16.47 5.83 17.03
CA VAL A 174 15.25 5.87 16.18
C VAL A 174 14.34 7.10 16.46
N GLY A 175 14.98 8.27 16.65
CA GLY A 175 14.31 9.47 17.13
C GLY A 175 13.24 9.97 16.15
N HIS A 176 13.46 9.80 14.84
CA HIS A 176 12.53 10.24 13.83
C HIS A 176 11.26 9.39 13.84
N ARG A 177 11.42 8.06 13.85
CA ARG A 177 10.35 7.08 14.01
C ARG A 177 9.59 7.30 15.31
N TRP A 178 10.29 7.57 16.41
CA TRP A 178 9.67 7.84 17.72
C TRP A 178 8.74 9.04 17.68
N TRP A 179 9.16 10.13 17.04
CA TRP A 179 8.31 11.31 16.86
C TRP A 179 7.09 11.05 15.97
N ILE A 180 7.25 10.32 14.86
CA ILE A 180 6.12 9.99 13.96
C ILE A 180 5.11 9.08 14.65
N LEU A 181 5.59 8.10 15.41
CA LEU A 181 4.78 7.13 16.13
C LEU A 181 4.38 7.58 17.54
N ARG A 182 4.57 8.86 17.88
CA ARG A 182 4.13 9.38 19.17
C ARG A 182 2.60 9.40 19.21
N PRO A 183 1.95 8.60 20.07
CA PRO A 183 0.50 8.49 20.12
C PRO A 183 -0.21 9.81 20.42
N GLU A 184 0.39 10.65 21.24
CA GLU A 184 -0.22 11.89 21.72
C GLU A 184 -0.21 13.03 20.69
N THR A 185 0.60 12.90 19.63
CA THR A 185 0.70 13.92 18.59
C THR A 185 -0.57 13.94 17.75
N THR A 186 -1.17 15.12 17.60
CA THR A 186 -2.36 15.35 16.78
C THR A 186 -2.09 16.27 15.59
N THR A 187 -1.06 17.12 15.69
CA THR A 187 -0.72 18.10 14.66
C THR A 187 0.75 17.98 14.26
N MET A 188 1.01 18.00 12.96
CA MET A 188 2.35 18.06 12.37
C MET A 188 2.38 19.14 11.28
N GLY A 189 3.50 19.28 10.58
CA GLY A 189 3.59 20.08 9.36
C GLY A 189 4.77 19.61 8.53
N SER A 190 4.74 19.83 7.22
CA SER A 190 5.88 19.43 6.39
C SER A 190 6.22 20.47 5.33
N GLY A 191 7.51 20.57 5.02
CA GLY A 191 8.03 21.30 3.87
C GLY A 191 9.11 20.49 3.20
N SER A 192 9.30 20.69 1.89
CA SER A 192 10.32 19.96 1.13
C SER A 192 10.90 20.80 0.00
N THR A 193 12.18 20.61 -0.27
CA THR A 193 12.79 20.98 -1.55
C THR A 193 12.84 19.75 -2.46
N ASN A 194 13.61 19.79 -3.54
CA ASN A 194 13.79 18.62 -4.41
C ASN A 194 14.53 17.46 -3.74
N ASN A 195 15.30 17.71 -2.68
CA ASN A 195 16.13 16.68 -2.02
C ASN A 195 16.10 16.72 -0.49
N THR A 196 15.55 17.78 0.14
CA THR A 196 15.42 17.88 1.59
C THR A 196 13.97 17.90 2.05
N ASN A 197 13.73 17.39 3.26
CA ASN A 197 12.44 17.48 3.94
C ASN A 197 12.66 17.93 5.39
N ALA A 198 11.72 18.75 5.87
CA ALA A 198 11.49 18.93 7.29
C ALA A 198 10.05 18.49 7.60
N LEU A 199 9.89 17.67 8.63
CA LEU A 199 8.59 17.26 9.17
C LEU A 199 8.52 17.76 10.61
N TRP A 200 7.77 18.82 10.85
CA TRP A 200 7.51 19.37 12.18
C TRP A 200 6.73 18.36 13.02
N VAL A 201 7.32 17.93 14.13
CA VAL A 201 6.80 16.85 15.00
C VAL A 201 6.68 17.24 16.47
N ILE A 202 7.27 18.36 16.88
CA ILE A 202 7.20 18.86 18.25
C ILE A 202 6.08 19.91 18.34
N ASP A 203 4.92 19.51 18.86
CA ASP A 203 3.77 20.40 19.10
C ASP A 203 3.49 20.60 20.60
N GLU A 204 2.64 21.58 20.90
CA GLU A 204 2.12 21.87 22.25
C GLU A 204 0.64 21.43 22.39
N SER A 205 0.15 20.64 21.44
CA SER A 205 -1.28 20.33 21.29
C SER A 205 -1.79 19.37 22.37
N PRO A 206 -3.13 19.36 22.63
CA PRO A 206 -3.74 18.39 23.52
C PRO A 206 -3.50 16.95 23.05
N ARG A 207 -3.26 16.08 24.03
CA ARG A 207 -2.85 14.69 23.85
C ARG A 207 -4.07 13.78 23.76
N ALA A 208 -4.17 12.99 22.69
CA ALA A 208 -5.18 11.94 22.59
C ALA A 208 -4.95 10.83 23.64
N THR A 209 -6.00 10.08 23.98
CA THR A 209 -5.83 8.82 24.73
C THR A 209 -5.00 7.88 23.88
N ALA A 210 -3.91 7.39 24.45
CA ALA A 210 -2.84 6.74 23.71
C ALA A 210 -2.61 5.31 24.22
N PRO A 211 -2.27 4.35 23.35
CA PRO A 211 -1.62 3.13 23.81
C PRO A 211 -0.34 3.50 24.58
N GLN A 212 -0.14 2.84 25.74
CA GLN A 212 1.06 3.04 26.55
C GLN A 212 2.33 2.50 25.89
N LEU A 213 2.18 1.56 24.94
CA LEU A 213 3.25 0.91 24.22
C LEU A 213 2.95 0.91 22.72
N THR A 214 3.92 1.31 21.92
CA THR A 214 3.86 1.26 20.45
C THR A 214 5.10 0.57 19.93
N THR A 215 4.95 -0.40 19.02
CA THR A 215 6.06 -1.17 18.46
C THR A 215 6.25 -0.85 16.98
N TRP A 216 7.48 -0.97 16.51
CA TRP A 216 7.79 -0.99 15.09
C TRP A 216 8.90 -2.02 14.82
N PRO A 217 8.65 -3.08 14.04
CA PRO A 217 7.37 -3.47 13.41
C PRO A 217 6.18 -3.66 14.36
N VAL A 218 4.96 -3.56 13.81
CA VAL A 218 3.71 -3.67 14.59
C VAL A 218 3.30 -5.13 14.79
N ALA A 219 2.45 -5.41 15.77
CA ALA A 219 1.84 -6.72 15.94
C ALA A 219 0.88 -7.06 14.76
N GLY A 220 0.90 -8.32 14.32
CA GLY A 220 0.13 -8.78 13.17
C GLY A 220 0.96 -8.80 11.88
N TYR A 221 0.31 -8.64 10.74
CA TYR A 221 0.96 -8.59 9.44
C TYR A 221 1.76 -7.30 9.25
N PHE A 222 2.94 -7.42 8.64
CA PHE A 222 3.82 -6.29 8.40
C PHE A 222 4.52 -6.42 7.04
N PRO A 223 4.56 -5.38 6.19
CA PRO A 223 5.16 -5.49 4.87
C PRO A 223 6.69 -5.56 5.00
N SER A 224 7.32 -6.50 4.31
CA SER A 224 8.77 -6.71 4.30
C SER A 224 9.51 -5.46 3.86
N GLU A 225 8.92 -4.68 2.96
CA GLU A 225 9.45 -3.43 2.43
C GLU A 225 9.44 -2.29 3.44
N TRP A 226 8.71 -2.42 4.56
CA TRP A 226 8.80 -1.49 5.69
C TRP A 226 9.60 -2.04 6.87
N VAL A 227 10.10 -3.28 6.78
CA VAL A 227 11.02 -3.80 7.81
C VAL A 227 12.28 -2.96 7.74
N PRO A 228 12.71 -2.31 8.85
CA PRO A 228 13.83 -1.38 8.80
C PRO A 228 15.09 -2.05 8.25
N THR A 229 15.65 -1.50 7.18
CA THR A 229 16.97 -1.88 6.64
C THR A 229 18.10 -1.53 7.60
N SER A 230 17.85 -0.57 8.52
CA SER A 230 18.70 -0.31 9.68
C SER A 230 18.79 -1.49 10.66
N ARG A 231 17.92 -2.51 10.49
CA ARG A 231 17.72 -3.67 11.38
C ARG A 231 17.21 -3.29 12.78
N ARG A 232 16.80 -2.04 12.98
CA ARG A 232 16.39 -1.51 14.28
C ARG A 232 14.91 -1.76 14.50
N TRP A 233 14.57 -2.74 15.33
CA TRP A 233 13.23 -2.89 15.87
C TRP A 233 13.13 -2.10 17.17
N SER A 234 11.95 -1.54 17.45
CA SER A 234 11.76 -0.67 18.61
C SER A 234 10.41 -0.85 19.29
N ILE A 235 10.39 -0.56 20.59
CA ILE A 235 9.18 -0.34 21.39
C ILE A 235 9.32 1.00 22.11
N HIS A 236 8.25 1.79 22.06
CA HIS A 236 8.16 3.12 22.62
C HIS A 236 7.15 3.10 23.76
N ALA A 237 7.45 3.78 24.86
CA ALA A 237 6.60 3.91 26.03
C ALA A 237 6.14 5.34 26.23
N THR A 238 4.87 5.49 26.62
CA THR A 238 4.22 6.77 26.93
C THR A 238 3.54 6.74 28.29
N GLY A 239 3.07 7.90 28.75
CA GLY A 239 2.44 8.02 30.07
C GLY A 239 3.36 7.59 31.21
N SER A 240 2.89 6.66 32.02
CA SER A 240 3.59 6.09 33.18
C SER A 240 4.52 4.93 32.83
N ALA A 241 4.40 4.31 31.64
CA ALA A 241 5.19 3.15 31.25
C ALA A 241 6.68 3.50 31.10
N ARG A 242 7.56 2.58 31.52
CA ARG A 242 9.02 2.77 31.50
C ARG A 242 9.74 1.51 31.02
N LEU A 243 10.74 1.72 30.16
CA LEU A 243 11.53 0.68 29.48
C LEU A 243 13.00 0.62 29.94
N SER A 244 13.42 1.43 30.91
CA SER A 244 14.83 1.55 31.31
C SER A 244 15.49 0.23 31.74
N ALA A 245 14.70 -0.72 32.28
CA ALA A 245 15.16 -2.04 32.71
C ALA A 245 14.66 -3.17 31.79
N ALA A 246 14.02 -2.81 30.67
CA ALA A 246 13.38 -3.78 29.81
C ALA A 246 14.40 -4.57 28.99
N THR A 247 14.15 -5.86 28.81
CA THR A 247 14.92 -6.76 27.96
C THR A 247 14.04 -7.31 26.84
N VAL A 248 14.65 -7.78 25.76
CA VAL A 248 13.93 -8.32 24.61
C VAL A 248 14.44 -9.70 24.24
N LYS A 249 13.50 -10.58 23.90
CA LYS A 249 13.75 -11.88 23.28
C LYS A 249 12.94 -11.98 21.99
N VAL A 250 13.56 -12.47 20.92
CA VAL A 250 12.87 -12.71 19.65
C VAL A 250 13.06 -14.14 19.20
N THR A 251 11.98 -14.79 18.78
CA THR A 251 11.98 -16.15 18.23
C THR A 251 11.46 -16.10 16.80
N GLY A 252 12.27 -16.58 15.85
CA GLY A 252 11.90 -16.73 14.45
C GLY A 252 11.43 -18.16 14.12
N PRO A 253 11.24 -18.48 12.83
CA PRO A 253 10.72 -19.78 12.39
C PRO A 253 11.63 -20.97 12.74
N THR A 254 12.94 -20.73 12.92
CA THR A 254 13.94 -21.76 13.21
C THR A 254 14.43 -21.75 14.66
N GLY A 255 13.82 -20.94 15.53
CA GLY A 255 14.21 -20.81 16.94
C GLY A 255 14.56 -19.38 17.35
N GLU A 256 15.22 -19.25 18.50
CA GLU A 256 15.62 -17.97 19.07
C GLU A 256 16.63 -17.24 18.17
N LEU A 257 16.44 -15.93 18.01
CA LEU A 257 17.31 -15.08 17.22
C LEU A 257 18.28 -14.32 18.12
N ALA A 258 19.53 -14.19 17.67
CA ALA A 258 20.53 -13.36 18.34
C ALA A 258 20.22 -11.87 18.06
N THR A 259 19.63 -11.19 19.04
CA THR A 259 19.38 -9.74 18.99
C THR A 259 20.31 -9.00 19.94
N ARG A 260 20.52 -7.71 19.68
CA ARG A 260 21.34 -6.83 20.53
C ARG A 260 20.57 -5.56 20.86
N VAL A 261 20.35 -5.27 22.14
CA VAL A 261 19.84 -3.95 22.56
C VAL A 261 20.93 -2.92 22.26
N ILE A 262 20.61 -1.93 21.42
CA ILE A 262 21.53 -0.87 20.99
C ILE A 262 21.16 0.49 21.57
N TYR A 263 19.97 0.61 22.15
CA TYR A 263 19.51 1.80 22.84
C TYR A 263 18.47 1.43 23.89
N GLY A 264 18.59 1.95 25.10
CA GLY A 264 17.63 1.78 26.18
C GLY A 264 17.49 3.06 27.00
N ALA A 265 16.26 3.54 27.13
CA ALA A 265 15.88 4.69 27.93
C ALA A 265 14.50 4.46 28.56
N ALA A 266 14.03 5.43 29.34
CA ALA A 266 12.72 5.37 29.98
C ALA A 266 11.57 5.20 28.99
N ASP A 267 11.63 5.91 27.87
CA ASP A 267 10.57 6.01 26.86
C ASP A 267 10.79 5.08 25.66
N ARG A 268 11.92 4.37 25.59
CA ARG A 268 12.25 3.58 24.41
C ARG A 268 13.26 2.47 24.65
N LEU A 269 13.04 1.36 23.97
CA LEU A 269 14.00 0.27 23.82
C LEU A 269 14.15 -0.04 22.32
N VAL A 270 15.39 -0.12 21.85
CA VAL A 270 15.74 -0.43 20.45
C VAL A 270 16.72 -1.58 20.42
N TRP A 271 16.44 -2.58 19.58
CA TRP A 271 17.33 -3.71 19.37
C TRP A 271 17.59 -3.93 17.88
N GLU A 272 18.80 -4.39 17.59
CA GLU A 272 19.23 -4.80 16.28
C GLU A 272 18.82 -6.26 16.05
N MET A 273 18.18 -6.51 14.92
CA MET A 273 17.82 -7.84 14.41
C MET A 273 18.94 -8.41 13.53
N PRO A 274 19.08 -9.74 13.43
CA PRO A 274 19.89 -10.34 12.37
C PRO A 274 19.24 -10.06 11.00
N ASP A 275 19.97 -10.40 9.92
CA ASP A 275 19.37 -10.42 8.59
C ASP A 275 18.19 -11.39 8.56
N LEU A 276 17.07 -10.91 8.03
CA LEU A 276 15.84 -11.68 7.89
C LEU A 276 15.75 -12.21 6.44
N PRO A 277 15.25 -13.43 6.23
CA PRO A 277 14.98 -13.93 4.88
C PRO A 277 13.97 -13.05 4.16
N GLU A 278 14.15 -12.91 2.85
CA GLU A 278 13.17 -12.28 1.98
C GLU A 278 11.85 -13.08 2.01
N VAL A 279 10.74 -12.34 1.99
CA VAL A 279 9.40 -12.91 1.92
C VAL A 279 8.83 -12.52 0.55
N GLU A 280 8.56 -13.52 -0.28
CA GLU A 280 7.97 -13.34 -1.59
C GLU A 280 6.59 -14.00 -1.66
N GLY A 281 5.67 -13.38 -2.38
CA GLY A 281 4.40 -14.00 -2.74
C GLY A 281 3.34 -13.94 -1.63
N GLN A 282 2.48 -14.96 -1.60
CA GLN A 282 1.31 -14.98 -0.70
C GLN A 282 1.65 -15.27 0.77
N GLY A 283 2.82 -15.87 1.02
CA GLY A 283 3.21 -16.39 2.34
C GLY A 283 3.55 -15.32 3.37
N SER A 284 3.83 -15.77 4.59
CA SER A 284 4.33 -14.94 5.68
C SER A 284 5.41 -15.68 6.48
N VAL A 285 6.28 -14.92 7.16
CA VAL A 285 7.26 -15.42 8.13
C VAL A 285 6.99 -14.78 9.48
N ARG A 286 6.80 -15.62 10.51
CA ARG A 286 6.45 -15.16 11.86
C ARG A 286 7.67 -14.96 12.74
N TYR A 287 7.68 -13.85 13.46
CA TYR A 287 8.61 -13.53 14.54
C TYR A 287 7.85 -13.22 15.81
N SER A 288 8.10 -13.96 16.88
CA SER A 288 7.51 -13.69 18.20
C SER A 288 8.48 -12.89 19.05
N VAL A 289 8.02 -11.74 19.55
CA VAL A 289 8.79 -10.81 20.37
C VAL A 289 8.22 -10.79 21.77
N THR A 290 9.09 -10.90 22.77
CA THR A 290 8.75 -10.71 24.18
C THR A 290 9.65 -9.64 24.76
N VAL A 291 9.04 -8.55 25.24
CA VAL A 291 9.70 -7.50 26.01
C VAL A 291 9.31 -7.66 27.47
N SER A 292 10.29 -7.86 28.35
CA SER A 292 10.06 -8.08 29.79
C SER A 292 10.73 -7.01 30.63
N GLY A 293 10.29 -6.80 31.87
CA GLY A 293 10.88 -5.79 32.77
C GLY A 293 10.34 -4.38 32.55
N ILE A 294 9.17 -4.27 31.91
CA ILE A 294 8.44 -3.01 31.76
C ILE A 294 7.86 -2.63 33.13
N THR A 295 7.92 -1.34 33.46
CA THR A 295 7.41 -0.81 34.73
C THR A 295 6.49 0.39 34.49
N GLY A 296 5.81 0.88 35.53
CA GLY A 296 4.87 2.00 35.44
C GLY A 296 3.43 1.60 35.72
N GLU A 297 2.64 2.55 36.23
CA GLU A 297 1.23 2.31 36.55
C GLU A 297 0.41 1.94 35.30
N GLY A 298 -0.33 0.83 35.36
CA GLY A 298 -1.15 0.34 34.24
C GLY A 298 -0.37 -0.34 33.11
N ALA A 299 0.96 -0.30 33.13
CA ALA A 299 1.79 -0.96 32.12
C ALA A 299 1.94 -2.46 32.43
N PRO A 300 1.88 -3.35 31.43
CA PRO A 300 2.12 -4.77 31.66
C PRO A 300 3.60 -4.99 31.98
N SER A 301 3.94 -5.88 32.90
CA SER A 301 5.34 -6.21 33.22
C SER A 301 6.07 -6.94 32.07
N THR A 302 5.30 -7.51 31.14
CA THR A 302 5.77 -8.15 29.91
C THR A 302 4.80 -7.85 28.77
N HIS A 303 5.35 -7.48 27.61
CA HIS A 303 4.63 -7.26 26.37
C HIS A 303 5.08 -8.29 25.33
N ALA A 304 4.18 -9.22 24.98
CA ALA A 304 4.44 -10.26 23.99
C ALA A 304 3.55 -10.06 22.75
N TYR A 305 4.14 -10.10 21.57
CA TYR A 305 3.44 -9.95 20.30
C TYR A 305 4.12 -10.77 19.20
N SER A 306 3.45 -10.90 18.05
CA SER A 306 4.04 -11.54 16.87
C SER A 306 3.95 -10.60 15.67
N VAL A 307 4.99 -10.64 14.84
CA VAL A 307 5.09 -9.94 13.56
C VAL A 307 5.09 -11.00 12.46
N ASP A 308 4.05 -11.00 11.65
CA ASP A 308 3.90 -11.83 10.46
C ASP A 308 4.38 -11.03 9.24
N VAL A 309 5.68 -11.11 8.94
CA VAL A 309 6.26 -10.40 7.80
C VAL A 309 5.73 -11.00 6.50
N ILE A 310 5.23 -10.16 5.61
CA ILE A 310 4.64 -10.53 4.30
C ILE A 310 5.30 -9.74 3.18
N ASP A 311 5.22 -10.26 1.95
CA ASP A 311 5.41 -9.44 0.75
C ASP A 311 4.25 -8.42 0.65
N GLY A 312 4.56 -7.15 0.91
CA GLY A 312 3.61 -6.05 0.86
C GLY A 312 3.20 -5.69 -0.56
N SER A 313 4.11 -5.87 -1.52
CA SER A 313 3.91 -5.64 -2.94
C SER A 313 3.05 -6.71 -3.61
N TRP A 314 2.96 -7.91 -3.00
CA TRP A 314 2.20 -9.01 -3.56
C TRP A 314 0.74 -8.64 -3.85
N VAL A 315 0.26 -9.04 -5.03
CA VAL A 315 -1.11 -8.80 -5.46
C VAL A 315 -1.73 -10.03 -6.11
N ASP A 316 -2.96 -10.33 -5.70
CA ASP A 316 -3.80 -11.28 -6.41
C ASP A 316 -4.43 -10.61 -7.62
N VAL A 317 -3.86 -10.82 -8.80
CA VAL A 317 -4.38 -10.25 -10.04
C VAL A 317 -5.82 -10.70 -10.33
N TYR A 318 -6.30 -11.79 -9.73
CA TYR A 318 -7.62 -12.35 -10.01
C TYR A 318 -8.74 -11.77 -9.15
N THR A 319 -8.39 -11.10 -8.06
CA THR A 319 -9.35 -10.62 -7.05
C THR A 319 -9.14 -9.19 -6.61
N THR A 320 -8.01 -8.57 -6.93
CA THR A 320 -7.69 -7.19 -6.52
C THR A 320 -8.06 -6.21 -7.63
N PRO A 321 -9.06 -5.31 -7.45
CA PRO A 321 -9.40 -4.32 -8.47
C PRO A 321 -8.23 -3.40 -8.84
N GLY A 322 -8.23 -2.89 -10.08
CA GLY A 322 -7.23 -1.96 -10.60
C GLY A 322 -6.34 -2.54 -11.69
N GLU A 323 -5.37 -1.74 -12.14
CA GLU A 323 -4.33 -2.17 -13.07
C GLU A 323 -3.06 -2.54 -12.29
N HIS A 324 -2.45 -3.68 -12.63
CA HIS A 324 -1.30 -4.24 -11.91
C HIS A 324 -0.24 -4.74 -12.88
N ARG A 325 1.03 -4.47 -12.57
CA ARG A 325 2.17 -5.05 -13.30
C ARG A 325 2.72 -6.22 -12.50
N VAL A 326 2.52 -7.46 -12.97
CA VAL A 326 2.95 -8.69 -12.28
C VAL A 326 3.64 -9.64 -13.25
N ASN A 327 4.83 -10.11 -12.90
CA ASN A 327 5.65 -11.03 -13.72
C ASN A 327 5.85 -10.54 -15.16
N GLY A 328 6.12 -9.25 -15.33
CA GLY A 328 6.35 -8.64 -16.64
C GLY A 328 5.10 -8.54 -17.52
N ARG A 329 3.90 -8.64 -16.95
CA ARG A 329 2.61 -8.49 -17.64
C ARG A 329 1.72 -7.47 -16.97
N ASP A 330 0.89 -6.81 -17.77
CA ASP A 330 -0.11 -5.86 -17.29
C ASP A 330 -1.46 -6.55 -17.16
N TRP A 331 -2.04 -6.43 -15.98
CA TRP A 331 -3.28 -7.04 -15.58
C TRP A 331 -4.29 -5.97 -15.22
N ARG A 332 -5.55 -6.27 -15.42
CA ARG A 332 -6.70 -5.45 -15.06
C ARG A 332 -7.70 -6.28 -14.33
N THR A 333 -8.20 -5.78 -13.21
CA THR A 333 -9.32 -6.43 -12.54
C THR A 333 -10.39 -5.45 -12.13
N THR A 334 -11.65 -5.83 -12.38
CA THR A 334 -12.84 -5.09 -11.94
C THR A 334 -13.78 -6.06 -11.25
N CYS A 335 -14.28 -5.73 -10.07
CA CYS A 335 -15.17 -6.59 -9.31
C CYS A 335 -16.56 -5.96 -9.14
N GLU A 336 -17.59 -6.80 -9.17
CA GLU A 336 -19.00 -6.41 -9.01
C GLU A 336 -19.71 -7.39 -8.06
N PRO A 337 -20.76 -6.95 -7.33
CA PRO A 337 -21.63 -7.85 -6.60
C PRO A 337 -22.22 -8.92 -7.52
N TYR A 338 -22.26 -10.17 -7.06
CA TYR A 338 -22.80 -11.30 -7.82
C TYR A 338 -23.52 -12.27 -6.90
N SER A 339 -24.85 -12.20 -6.89
CA SER A 339 -25.68 -13.01 -5.99
C SER A 339 -25.23 -12.86 -4.52
N SER A 340 -24.87 -13.94 -3.84
CA SER A 340 -24.33 -13.96 -2.47
C SER A 340 -22.79 -13.88 -2.38
N THR A 341 -22.10 -13.54 -3.47
CA THR A 341 -20.66 -13.30 -3.51
C THR A 341 -20.34 -12.06 -4.34
N GLN A 342 -19.07 -11.84 -4.67
CA GLN A 342 -18.61 -10.90 -5.69
C GLN A 342 -17.96 -11.65 -6.84
N ARG A 343 -18.03 -11.07 -8.03
CA ARG A 343 -17.38 -11.58 -9.23
C ARG A 343 -16.39 -10.55 -9.75
N CYS A 344 -15.14 -10.97 -9.91
CA CYS A 344 -14.09 -10.18 -10.51
C CYS A 344 -13.85 -10.63 -11.95
N ARG A 345 -13.81 -9.68 -12.87
CA ARG A 345 -13.34 -9.88 -14.24
C ARG A 345 -11.88 -9.49 -14.31
N THR A 346 -11.04 -10.41 -14.73
CA THR A 346 -9.62 -10.17 -14.96
C THR A 346 -9.32 -10.13 -16.45
N GLU A 347 -8.60 -9.11 -16.86
CA GLU A 347 -8.09 -8.88 -18.19
C GLU A 347 -6.57 -8.80 -18.14
N ILE A 348 -5.93 -9.14 -19.26
CA ILE A 348 -4.49 -9.06 -19.43
C ILE A 348 -4.20 -8.26 -20.70
N LEU A 349 -3.17 -7.43 -20.68
CA LEU A 349 -2.72 -6.73 -21.89
C LEU A 349 -1.96 -7.74 -22.75
N ALA A 350 -2.51 -8.07 -23.91
CA ALA A 350 -1.92 -9.07 -24.80
C ALA A 350 -2.17 -8.74 -26.28
N THR A 351 -1.30 -9.29 -27.13
CA THR A 351 -1.50 -9.27 -28.58
C THR A 351 -2.25 -10.54 -28.98
N GLN A 352 -3.45 -10.38 -29.52
CA GLN A 352 -4.24 -11.46 -30.11
C GLN A 352 -4.22 -11.39 -31.62
N ILE A 353 -4.52 -12.51 -32.27
CA ILE A 353 -4.58 -12.62 -33.72
C ILE A 353 -6.04 -12.84 -34.11
N ALA A 354 -6.59 -11.89 -34.86
CA ALA A 354 -7.95 -11.94 -35.35
C ALA A 354 -7.95 -12.17 -36.86
N LEU A 355 -8.96 -12.90 -37.36
CA LEU A 355 -9.23 -12.99 -38.79
C LEU A 355 -10.25 -11.90 -39.14
N VAL A 356 -9.79 -10.81 -39.75
CA VAL A 356 -10.63 -9.69 -40.18
C VAL A 356 -10.60 -9.62 -41.70
N ASN A 357 -11.77 -9.73 -42.33
CA ASN A 357 -11.93 -9.72 -43.79
C ASN A 357 -11.03 -10.74 -44.51
N GLY A 358 -10.91 -11.96 -43.95
CA GLY A 358 -10.08 -13.04 -44.50
C GLY A 358 -8.57 -12.85 -44.32
N ARG A 359 -8.13 -11.82 -43.58
CA ARG A 359 -6.71 -11.57 -43.26
C ARG A 359 -6.46 -11.67 -41.77
N TYR A 360 -5.33 -12.27 -41.41
CA TYR A 360 -4.87 -12.29 -40.03
C TYR A 360 -4.29 -10.93 -39.66
N VAL A 361 -4.81 -10.34 -38.59
CA VAL A 361 -4.35 -9.06 -38.03
C VAL A 361 -3.96 -9.25 -36.58
N GLN A 362 -2.82 -8.68 -36.18
CA GLN A 362 -2.43 -8.59 -34.78
C GLN A 362 -3.14 -7.39 -34.14
N GLN A 363 -3.74 -7.62 -32.98
CA GLN A 363 -4.42 -6.59 -32.20
C GLN A 363 -3.92 -6.65 -30.77
N THR A 364 -3.32 -5.57 -30.31
CA THR A 364 -2.87 -5.42 -28.92
C THR A 364 -3.92 -4.66 -28.13
N GLY A 365 -4.33 -5.22 -27.00
CA GLY A 365 -5.30 -4.59 -26.14
C GLY A 365 -5.56 -5.40 -24.88
N TRP A 366 -6.52 -4.94 -24.09
CA TRP A 366 -6.98 -5.66 -22.93
C TRP A 366 -7.88 -6.80 -23.35
N VAL A 367 -7.51 -8.01 -22.93
CA VAL A 367 -8.19 -9.22 -23.34
C VAL A 367 -8.66 -9.97 -22.11
N PHE A 368 -9.85 -10.55 -22.20
CA PHE A 368 -10.41 -11.35 -21.12
C PHE A 368 -9.47 -12.51 -20.77
N ASN A 369 -9.12 -12.63 -19.49
CA ASN A 369 -8.40 -13.77 -18.95
C ASN A 369 -9.36 -14.75 -18.28
N ASN A 370 -10.09 -14.29 -17.26
CA ASN A 370 -11.05 -15.13 -16.53
C ASN A 370 -12.05 -14.29 -15.72
N LEU A 371 -13.11 -14.95 -15.24
CA LEU A 371 -13.92 -14.49 -14.12
C LEU A 371 -13.45 -15.19 -12.83
N THR A 372 -13.52 -14.50 -11.70
CA THR A 372 -13.21 -15.05 -10.38
C THR A 372 -14.39 -14.77 -9.46
N TYR A 373 -15.00 -15.81 -8.93
CA TYR A 373 -16.00 -15.71 -7.89
C TYR A 373 -15.28 -15.74 -6.54
N LEU A 374 -15.42 -14.67 -5.76
CA LEU A 374 -14.75 -14.50 -4.48
C LEU A 374 -15.21 -15.54 -3.45
N PRO A 375 -14.41 -15.76 -2.37
CA PRO A 375 -14.71 -16.77 -1.36
C PRO A 375 -16.16 -16.75 -0.90
N SER A 376 -16.82 -17.91 -1.00
CA SER A 376 -18.22 -18.11 -0.61
C SER A 376 -18.45 -19.53 -0.12
N PRO A 377 -19.51 -19.81 0.67
CA PRO A 377 -19.77 -21.17 1.14
C PRO A 377 -19.96 -22.12 -0.04
N ARG A 378 -19.29 -23.27 -0.02
CA ARG A 378 -19.37 -24.27 -1.10
C ARG A 378 -20.80 -24.71 -1.41
N SER A 379 -21.69 -24.71 -0.40
CA SER A 379 -23.10 -25.10 -0.52
C SER A 379 -23.90 -24.28 -1.54
N ILE A 380 -23.54 -23.01 -1.81
CA ILE A 380 -24.27 -22.19 -2.79
C ILE A 380 -24.01 -22.63 -4.24
N TRP A 381 -23.00 -23.49 -4.45
CA TRP A 381 -22.59 -23.99 -5.76
C TRP A 381 -23.11 -25.40 -6.07
N LYS A 382 -23.98 -25.97 -5.22
CA LYS A 382 -24.46 -27.36 -5.33
C LYS A 382 -25.15 -27.69 -6.66
N ASP A 383 -25.75 -26.68 -7.30
CA ASP A 383 -26.46 -26.82 -8.58
C ASP A 383 -25.67 -26.20 -9.76
N ASN A 384 -24.44 -25.74 -9.51
CA ASN A 384 -23.63 -25.03 -10.50
C ASN A 384 -22.31 -25.78 -10.81
N PRO A 385 -22.10 -26.24 -12.06
CA PRO A 385 -20.91 -27.01 -12.43
C PRO A 385 -19.61 -26.18 -12.41
N LEU A 386 -19.66 -24.85 -12.38
CA LEU A 386 -18.47 -24.01 -12.21
C LEU A 386 -17.83 -24.19 -10.83
N GLY A 387 -18.64 -24.46 -9.80
CA GLY A 387 -18.20 -24.80 -8.45
C GLY A 387 -18.21 -26.31 -8.19
N GLY A 388 -18.16 -27.13 -9.24
CA GLY A 388 -18.10 -28.59 -9.15
C GLY A 388 -19.28 -29.22 -8.42
N TYR A 389 -20.47 -28.61 -8.49
CA TYR A 389 -21.66 -29.05 -7.73
C TYR A 389 -21.40 -29.20 -6.22
N ALA A 390 -20.55 -28.33 -5.66
CA ALA A 390 -20.12 -28.40 -4.27
C ALA A 390 -19.36 -29.70 -3.88
N GLN A 391 -18.84 -30.46 -4.84
CA GLN A 391 -18.13 -31.71 -4.59
C GLN A 391 -16.62 -31.47 -4.46
N ALA A 392 -16.00 -32.00 -3.41
CA ALA A 392 -14.55 -31.99 -3.27
C ALA A 392 -13.90 -32.94 -4.28
N GLY A 393 -12.78 -32.53 -4.89
CA GLY A 393 -12.08 -33.35 -5.89
C GLY A 393 -12.84 -33.53 -7.21
N TYR A 394 -13.85 -32.68 -7.47
CA TYR A 394 -14.60 -32.72 -8.73
C TYR A 394 -13.67 -32.50 -9.92
N ASP A 395 -13.69 -33.38 -10.92
CA ASP A 395 -12.98 -33.21 -12.20
C ASP A 395 -13.80 -33.85 -13.32
N LYS A 396 -14.65 -33.06 -13.98
CA LYS A 396 -15.54 -33.54 -15.05
C LYS A 396 -15.75 -32.52 -16.15
N GLN A 397 -16.10 -33.02 -17.33
CA GLN A 397 -16.58 -32.22 -18.45
C GLN A 397 -18.12 -32.15 -18.46
N TRP A 398 -18.64 -31.04 -18.97
CA TRP A 398 -20.07 -30.77 -19.09
C TRP A 398 -20.33 -29.86 -20.29
N THR A 399 -21.60 -29.67 -20.65
CA THR A 399 -21.99 -28.81 -21.78
C THR A 399 -22.96 -27.73 -21.30
N SER A 400 -22.78 -26.51 -21.78
CA SER A 400 -23.70 -25.40 -21.56
C SER A 400 -23.61 -24.44 -22.74
N ASP A 401 -24.77 -23.95 -23.18
CA ASP A 401 -24.92 -23.06 -24.34
C ASP A 401 -24.21 -23.58 -25.60
N GLY A 402 -24.30 -24.90 -25.82
CA GLY A 402 -23.67 -25.57 -26.96
C GLY A 402 -22.15 -25.64 -26.91
N ARG A 403 -21.52 -25.24 -25.81
CA ARG A 403 -20.06 -25.28 -25.62
C ARG A 403 -19.67 -26.36 -24.62
N ALA A 404 -18.55 -27.02 -24.90
CA ALA A 404 -17.95 -27.96 -23.96
C ALA A 404 -17.17 -27.19 -22.88
N TRP A 405 -17.35 -27.62 -21.64
CA TRP A 405 -16.73 -27.08 -20.43
C TRP A 405 -16.04 -28.21 -19.66
N ARG A 406 -15.03 -27.85 -18.86
CA ARG A 406 -14.39 -28.72 -17.87
C ARG A 406 -14.25 -27.94 -16.57
N THR A 407 -14.57 -28.56 -15.44
CA THR A 407 -14.28 -28.00 -14.12
C THR A 407 -13.45 -28.98 -13.31
N GLU A 408 -12.40 -28.49 -12.67
CA GLU A 408 -11.61 -29.23 -11.68
C GLU A 408 -11.58 -28.46 -10.34
N CYS A 409 -11.71 -29.16 -9.22
CA CYS A 409 -11.79 -28.60 -7.87
C CYS A 409 -10.87 -29.33 -6.89
N ASP A 410 -10.26 -28.60 -5.97
CA ASP A 410 -9.33 -29.13 -4.95
C ASP A 410 -8.14 -29.92 -5.53
N THR A 411 -7.77 -29.63 -6.78
CA THR A 411 -6.60 -30.22 -7.44
C THR A 411 -5.36 -29.36 -7.24
N ALA A 412 -4.19 -29.88 -7.65
CA ALA A 412 -2.96 -29.08 -7.70
C ALA A 412 -3.12 -27.83 -8.59
N THR A 413 -3.95 -27.90 -9.64
CA THR A 413 -4.20 -26.77 -10.54
C THR A 413 -5.14 -25.74 -9.92
N SER A 414 -6.24 -26.19 -9.30
CA SER A 414 -7.24 -25.27 -8.75
C SER A 414 -6.88 -24.73 -7.37
N GLY A 415 -5.99 -25.41 -6.65
CA GLY A 415 -5.74 -25.21 -5.24
C GLY A 415 -6.85 -25.80 -4.37
N ARG A 416 -6.57 -25.93 -3.07
CA ARG A 416 -7.56 -26.31 -2.06
C ARG A 416 -8.62 -25.22 -1.93
N ASN A 417 -9.88 -25.61 -1.68
CA ASN A 417 -11.00 -24.68 -1.54
C ASN A 417 -11.19 -23.80 -2.79
N GLY A 418 -10.93 -24.37 -3.96
CA GLY A 418 -11.17 -23.68 -5.21
C GLY A 418 -11.52 -24.63 -6.34
N CYS A 419 -12.20 -24.09 -7.34
CA CYS A 419 -12.42 -24.72 -8.63
C CYS A 419 -11.85 -23.84 -9.74
N ARG A 420 -11.35 -24.47 -10.80
CA ARG A 420 -11.06 -23.83 -12.09
C ARG A 420 -11.93 -24.44 -13.16
N ALA A 421 -12.60 -23.57 -13.93
CA ALA A 421 -13.37 -23.99 -15.09
C ALA A 421 -12.73 -23.51 -16.39
N TYR A 422 -12.83 -24.35 -17.40
CA TYR A 422 -12.25 -24.18 -18.73
C TYR A 422 -13.34 -24.33 -19.77
N ILE A 423 -13.25 -23.53 -20.83
CA ILE A 423 -14.15 -23.59 -21.98
C ILE A 423 -13.38 -24.09 -23.20
N ARG A 424 -13.98 -24.99 -23.99
CA ARG A 424 -13.37 -25.45 -25.23
C ARG A 424 -13.70 -24.46 -26.35
N ALA A 425 -12.67 -23.85 -26.93
CA ALA A 425 -12.84 -22.84 -27.97
C ALA A 425 -11.75 -22.95 -29.04
N THR A 426 -12.07 -22.48 -30.25
CA THR A 426 -11.10 -22.34 -31.35
C THR A 426 -10.45 -20.97 -31.26
N VAL A 427 -9.11 -20.94 -31.21
CA VAL A 427 -8.30 -19.71 -31.22
C VAL A 427 -7.32 -19.73 -32.37
N ILE A 428 -6.80 -18.56 -32.75
CA ILE A 428 -5.72 -18.43 -33.73
C ILE A 428 -4.42 -18.24 -32.97
N GLU A 429 -3.39 -19.02 -33.32
CA GLU A 429 -2.06 -18.91 -32.74
C GLU A 429 -0.97 -18.89 -33.82
N VAL A 430 0.23 -18.44 -33.46
CA VAL A 430 1.41 -18.48 -34.33
C VAL A 430 1.77 -19.92 -34.59
N ASN A 431 1.93 -20.27 -35.86
CA ASN A 431 2.44 -21.57 -36.27
C ASN A 431 3.98 -21.56 -36.13
N PRO A 432 4.59 -22.51 -35.39
CA PRO A 432 6.05 -22.62 -35.30
C PRO A 432 6.75 -22.73 -36.66
N ALA A 433 6.07 -23.28 -37.68
CA ALA A 433 6.57 -23.38 -39.05
C ALA A 433 6.38 -22.09 -39.89
N GLY A 434 5.89 -21.00 -39.28
CA GLY A 434 5.55 -19.73 -39.94
C GLY A 434 4.05 -19.58 -40.23
N GLY A 435 3.57 -18.34 -40.13
CA GLY A 435 2.15 -17.99 -40.32
C GLY A 435 1.26 -18.25 -39.09
N TYR A 436 -0.04 -18.39 -39.31
CA TYR A 436 -1.04 -18.56 -38.26
C TYR A 436 -1.89 -19.82 -38.50
N ARG A 437 -2.39 -20.43 -37.42
CA ARG A 437 -3.27 -21.58 -37.50
C ARG A 437 -4.43 -21.48 -36.49
N SER A 438 -5.56 -22.09 -36.82
CA SER A 438 -6.69 -22.25 -35.90
C SER A 438 -6.53 -23.53 -35.09
N VAL A 439 -6.67 -23.45 -33.76
CA VAL A 439 -6.55 -24.59 -32.84
C VAL A 439 -7.71 -24.59 -31.86
N THR A 440 -8.40 -25.72 -31.74
CA THR A 440 -9.43 -25.94 -30.71
C THR A 440 -8.77 -26.48 -29.45
N LYS A 441 -8.82 -25.74 -28.35
CA LYS A 441 -8.24 -26.14 -27.06
C LYS A 441 -9.09 -25.70 -25.87
N TRP A 442 -8.77 -26.24 -24.70
CA TRP A 442 -9.34 -25.79 -23.43
C TRP A 442 -8.69 -24.47 -23.03
N LEU A 443 -9.51 -23.44 -22.81
CA LEU A 443 -9.08 -22.14 -22.34
C LEU A 443 -9.58 -21.94 -20.92
N PHE A 444 -8.70 -21.48 -20.04
CA PHE A 444 -9.07 -21.07 -18.70
C PHE A 444 -10.14 -19.97 -18.76
N ASN A 445 -11.15 -20.06 -17.89
CA ASN A 445 -12.30 -19.16 -17.99
C ASN A 445 -12.83 -18.70 -16.63
N ASN A 446 -12.88 -19.58 -15.62
CA ASN A 446 -13.40 -19.20 -14.30
C ASN A 446 -12.53 -19.75 -13.15
N ILE A 447 -12.50 -18.99 -12.05
CA ILE A 447 -12.11 -19.45 -10.72
C ILE A 447 -13.34 -19.33 -9.82
N VAL A 448 -13.64 -20.36 -9.04
CA VAL A 448 -14.55 -20.26 -7.89
C VAL A 448 -13.73 -20.48 -6.63
N ARG A 449 -13.77 -19.56 -5.67
CA ARG A 449 -13.12 -19.73 -4.36
C ARG A 449 -14.15 -20.04 -3.30
N PHE A 450 -13.80 -20.95 -2.40
CA PHE A 450 -14.61 -21.30 -1.24
C PHE A 450 -14.00 -20.71 0.03
N GLY A 451 -14.85 -20.16 0.89
CA GLY A 451 -14.49 -19.51 2.16
C GLY A 451 -15.08 -20.22 3.37
#